data_AF-R9M121-F1
#
_entry.id   AF-R9M121-F1
#
_cell.length_a   1.000
_cell.length_b   1.000
_cell.length_c   1.000
_cell.angle_alpha   90.00
_cell.angle_beta   90.00
_cell.angle_gamma   90.00
#
_symmetry.space_group_name_H-M   'P 1'
#
loop_
_entity.id
_entity.type
_entity.pdbx_description
1 polymer ?
#
loop_
_entity_poly.entity_id
_entity_poly.type
_entity_poly.pdbx_seq_one_letter_code
_entity_poly.pdbx_strand_id
1 'polypeptide(L)'
;GKWNKLNNFEFIMNRAYALNRDKLKCRVCGGWLISGTPYAHRINPNLPLNKVNRVNNLVSLHKKCFMAVNDPNYDINQFDVKAQNKIIGYREKLVISHTRNNQSALMERRVR
;
A
#
# COMPACT_ATOMS: atom_id res chain seq x y z
N GLY A 1 -0.14 14.36 8.53
CA GLY A 1 0.38 12.98 8.57
C GLY A 1 1.67 12.85 7.79
N LYS A 2 2.38 11.72 7.93
CA LYS A 2 3.72 11.44 7.34
C LYS A 2 3.85 11.77 5.85
N TRP A 3 2.76 11.71 5.07
CA TRP A 3 2.75 11.89 3.62
C TRP A 3 2.10 13.20 3.14
N ASN A 4 1.96 14.22 4.00
CA ASN A 4 1.25 15.46 3.66
C ASN A 4 1.79 16.13 2.37
N LYS A 5 3.11 16.15 2.16
CA LYS A 5 3.73 16.72 0.94
C LYS A 5 3.33 15.98 -0.35
N LEU A 6 2.95 14.71 -0.24
CA LEU A 6 2.53 13.89 -1.39
C LEU A 6 1.03 13.97 -1.66
N ASN A 7 0.24 14.54 -0.75
CA ASN A 7 -1.22 14.68 -0.91
C ASN A 7 -1.55 15.90 -1.78
N ASN A 8 -1.04 15.90 -3.01
CA ASN A 8 -1.24 16.95 -4.01
C ASN A 8 -2.48 16.67 -4.88
N PHE A 9 -2.74 17.57 -5.83
CA PHE A 9 -3.88 17.45 -6.76
C PHE A 9 -3.91 16.09 -7.49
N GLU A 10 -2.76 15.63 -8.01
CA GLU A 10 -2.69 14.33 -8.69
C GLU A 10 -3.12 13.19 -7.77
N PHE A 11 -2.68 13.17 -6.50
CA PHE A 11 -3.14 12.18 -5.55
C PHE A 11 -4.65 12.23 -5.38
N ILE A 12 -5.23 13.42 -5.13
CA ILE A 12 -6.66 13.57 -4.87
C ILE A 12 -7.50 13.07 -6.05
N MET A 13 -7.15 13.45 -7.28
CA MET A 13 -7.87 13.03 -8.49
C MET A 13 -7.70 11.54 -8.79
N ASN A 14 -6.48 11.02 -8.66
CA ASN A 14 -6.19 9.61 -8.98
C ASN A 14 -6.82 8.60 -8.03
N ARG A 15 -7.36 9.04 -6.88
CA ARG A 15 -8.14 8.17 -5.98
C ARG A 15 -9.38 7.59 -6.65
N ALA A 16 -10.12 8.42 -7.38
CA ALA A 16 -11.33 7.98 -8.07
C ALA A 16 -10.99 7.04 -9.25
N TYR A 17 -9.94 7.36 -10.01
CA TYR A 17 -9.45 6.49 -11.08
C TYR A 17 -8.95 5.14 -10.56
N ALA A 18 -8.24 5.12 -9.43
CA ALA A 18 -7.82 3.89 -8.76
C ALA A 18 -9.03 3.04 -8.31
N LEU A 19 -10.06 3.68 -7.76
CA LEU A 19 -11.30 3.02 -7.34
C LEU A 19 -12.05 2.38 -8.51
N ASN A 20 -12.15 3.09 -9.64
CA ASN A 20 -12.78 2.58 -10.86
C ASN A 20 -12.03 1.36 -11.42
N ARG A 21 -10.69 1.44 -11.50
CA ARG A 21 -9.86 0.30 -11.91
C ARG A 21 -9.99 -0.88 -10.94
N ASP A 22 -10.12 -0.61 -9.65
CA ASP A 22 -10.33 -1.61 -8.61
C ASP A 22 -11.76 -2.16 -8.58
N LYS A 23 -12.63 -1.72 -9.51
CA LYS A 23 -14.01 -2.20 -9.70
C LYS A 23 -14.84 -2.10 -8.42
N LEU A 24 -14.66 -1.01 -7.66
CA LEU A 24 -15.31 -0.78 -6.36
C LEU A 24 -15.04 -1.91 -5.35
N LYS A 25 -13.91 -2.62 -5.48
CA LYS A 25 -13.50 -3.68 -4.54
C LYS A 25 -12.27 -3.26 -3.74
N CYS A 26 -12.28 -3.62 -2.46
CA CYS A 26 -11.13 -3.50 -1.59
C CYS A 26 -10.00 -4.40 -2.10
N ARG A 27 -8.82 -3.82 -2.35
CA ARG A 27 -7.68 -4.59 -2.88
C ARG A 27 -7.05 -5.55 -1.88
N VAL A 28 -7.33 -5.39 -0.57
CA VAL A 28 -6.98 -6.35 0.47
C VAL A 28 -8.01 -7.49 0.52
N CYS A 29 -9.23 -7.24 1.02
CA CYS A 29 -10.19 -8.31 1.31
C CYS A 29 -11.15 -8.68 0.17
N GLY A 30 -11.18 -7.94 -0.94
CA GLY A 30 -12.10 -8.20 -2.07
C GLY A 30 -13.57 -7.81 -1.83
N GLY A 31 -13.91 -7.30 -0.64
CA GLY A 31 -15.25 -6.79 -0.33
C GLY A 31 -15.59 -5.51 -1.11
N TRP A 32 -16.89 -5.25 -1.29
CA TRP A 32 -17.39 -4.04 -1.96
C TRP A 32 -17.10 -2.77 -1.15
N LEU A 33 -16.71 -1.69 -1.82
CA LEU A 33 -16.44 -0.36 -1.26
C LEU A 33 -17.64 0.58 -1.45
N ILE A 34 -18.83 0.08 -1.12
CA ILE A 34 -20.10 0.80 -1.29
C ILE A 34 -20.71 1.22 0.06
N SER A 35 -20.34 0.56 1.15
CA SER A 35 -20.91 0.77 2.48
C SER A 35 -20.26 1.92 3.28
N GLY A 36 -19.32 2.65 2.68
CA GLY A 36 -18.65 3.77 3.33
C GLY A 36 -17.52 4.36 2.49
N THR A 37 -16.91 5.43 2.98
CA THR A 37 -15.86 6.16 2.26
C THR A 37 -14.66 5.26 1.91
N PRO A 38 -14.34 5.08 0.62
CA PRO A 38 -13.16 4.34 0.20
C PRO A 38 -11.87 5.09 0.56
N TYR A 39 -10.91 4.37 1.12
CA TYR A 39 -9.58 4.89 1.42
C TYR A 39 -8.64 4.53 0.28
N ALA A 40 -7.78 5.47 -0.11
CA ALA A 40 -6.72 5.20 -1.07
C ALA A 40 -5.38 5.06 -0.34
N HIS A 41 -4.60 4.06 -0.73
CA HIS A 41 -3.29 3.78 -0.16
C HIS A 41 -2.23 3.71 -1.27
N ARG A 42 -1.02 4.19 -0.98
CA ARG A 42 0.12 4.09 -1.90
C ARG A 42 0.82 2.77 -1.68
N ILE A 43 0.90 1.95 -2.73
CA ILE A 43 1.58 0.65 -2.70
C ILE A 43 3.05 0.85 -2.31
N ASN A 44 3.75 1.76 -2.98
CA ASN A 44 5.11 2.17 -2.62
C ASN A 44 5.15 3.70 -2.47
N PRO A 45 5.17 4.24 -1.25
CA PRO A 45 5.22 5.69 -1.02
C PRO A 45 6.60 6.30 -1.30
N ASN A 46 7.61 5.49 -1.62
CA ASN A 46 9.00 5.92 -1.82
C ASN A 46 9.35 6.11 -3.30
N LEU A 47 8.38 6.01 -4.19
CA LEU A 47 8.57 6.33 -5.59
C LEU A 47 8.82 7.84 -5.78
N PRO A 48 9.50 8.25 -6.87
CA PRO A 48 9.61 9.66 -7.24
C PRO A 48 8.24 10.33 -7.43
N LEU A 49 8.19 11.66 -7.28
CA LEU A 49 6.93 12.43 -7.30
C LEU A 49 6.06 12.16 -8.54
N ASN A 50 6.68 12.03 -9.72
CA ASN A 50 5.98 11.76 -10.99
C ASN A 50 5.44 10.31 -11.13
N LYS A 51 5.69 9.46 -10.14
CA LYS A 51 5.27 8.04 -10.11
C LYS A 51 4.43 7.71 -8.87
N VAL A 52 4.70 8.34 -7.74
CA VAL A 52 4.15 7.96 -6.42
C VAL A 52 2.63 8.12 -6.32
N ASN A 53 2.05 9.07 -7.04
CA ASN A 53 0.61 9.33 -7.05
C ASN A 53 -0.08 8.83 -8.34
N ARG A 54 0.62 8.08 -9.20
CA ARG A 54 0.02 7.47 -10.39
C ARG A 54 -0.97 6.40 -10.00
N VAL A 55 -2.01 6.24 -10.82
CA VAL A 55 -3.10 5.29 -10.57
C VAL A 55 -2.55 3.90 -10.23
N ASN A 56 -1.61 3.37 -11.01
CA ASN A 56 -1.01 2.04 -10.80
C ASN A 56 -0.28 1.85 -9.44
N ASN A 57 0.09 2.92 -8.75
CA ASN A 57 0.68 2.87 -7.41
C ASN A 57 -0.35 3.13 -6.29
N LEU A 58 -1.61 3.39 -6.62
CA LEU A 58 -2.68 3.58 -5.66
C LEU A 58 -3.57 2.34 -5.60
N VAL A 59 -4.11 2.03 -4.42
CA VAL A 59 -5.11 0.97 -4.22
C VAL A 59 -6.25 1.46 -3.35
N SER A 60 -7.47 1.00 -3.63
CA SER A 60 -8.66 1.32 -2.85
C SER A 60 -8.93 0.27 -1.76
N LEU A 61 -9.20 0.72 -0.54
CA LEU A 61 -9.30 -0.09 0.68
C LEU A 61 -10.48 0.34 1.55
N HIS A 62 -11.02 -0.59 2.33
CA HIS A 62 -11.86 -0.24 3.49
C HIS A 62 -11.01 0.43 4.57
N LYS A 63 -11.63 1.22 5.45
CA LYS A 63 -10.97 1.82 6.62
C LYS A 63 -10.18 0.80 7.43
N LYS A 64 -10.79 -0.34 7.78
CA LYS A 64 -10.13 -1.42 8.55
C LYS A 64 -8.89 -1.99 7.85
N CYS A 65 -8.95 -2.18 6.53
CA CYS A 65 -7.81 -2.68 5.75
C CYS A 65 -6.71 -1.62 5.65
N PHE A 66 -7.08 -0.35 5.48
CA PHE A 66 -6.14 0.77 5.47
C PHE A 66 -5.41 0.90 6.81
N MET A 67 -6.12 0.76 7.94
CA MET A 67 -5.52 0.77 9.28
C MET A 67 -4.57 -0.42 9.44
N ALA A 68 -5.02 -1.64 9.11
CA ALA A 68 -4.19 -2.84 9.18
C ALA A 68 -2.89 -2.72 8.37
N VAL A 69 -2.93 -2.10 7.19
CA VAL A 69 -1.73 -1.89 6.37
C VAL A 69 -0.77 -0.86 6.99
N ASN A 70 -1.26 0.21 7.62
CA ASN A 70 -0.42 1.30 8.10
C ASN A 70 0.09 1.12 9.54
N ASP A 71 -0.59 0.30 10.34
CA ASP A 71 -0.21 0.02 11.71
C ASP A 71 0.36 -1.40 11.81
N PRO A 72 1.68 -1.57 12.08
CA PRO A 72 2.31 -2.88 12.20
C PRO A 72 1.78 -3.69 13.39
N ASN A 73 1.26 -3.03 14.42
CA ASN A 73 0.74 -3.66 15.64
C ASN A 73 -0.75 -4.01 15.54
N TYR A 74 -1.41 -3.62 14.45
CA TYR A 74 -2.80 -3.98 14.22
C TYR A 74 -2.94 -5.49 14.06
N ASP A 75 -3.77 -6.11 14.91
CA ASP A 75 -4.11 -7.54 14.82
C ASP A 75 -4.76 -7.83 13.47
N ILE A 76 -4.26 -8.85 12.77
CA ILE A 76 -4.76 -9.26 11.46
C ILE A 76 -5.35 -10.67 11.47
N ASN A 77 -5.41 -11.35 12.62
CA ASN A 77 -5.93 -12.71 12.72
C ASN A 77 -7.42 -12.81 12.34
N GLN A 78 -8.17 -11.72 12.46
CA GLN A 78 -9.57 -11.61 12.03
C GLN A 78 -9.76 -11.51 10.51
N PHE A 79 -8.68 -11.39 9.73
CA PHE A 79 -8.74 -11.43 8.27
C PHE A 79 -8.50 -12.85 7.77
N ASP A 80 -9.08 -13.19 6.60
CA ASP A 80 -8.70 -14.43 5.92
C ASP A 80 -7.21 -14.42 5.52
N VAL A 81 -6.64 -15.62 5.33
CA VAL A 81 -5.21 -15.81 5.02
C VAL A 81 -4.77 -15.01 3.78
N LYS A 82 -5.64 -14.89 2.77
CA LYS A 82 -5.32 -14.15 1.54
C LYS A 82 -5.22 -12.64 1.80
N ALA A 83 -6.11 -12.10 2.63
CA ALA A 83 -6.08 -10.72 3.06
C ALA A 83 -4.88 -10.44 3.97
N GLN A 84 -4.56 -11.34 4.90
CA GLN A 84 -3.35 -11.25 5.74
C GLN A 84 -2.08 -11.13 4.89
N ASN A 85 -1.88 -12.04 3.92
CA ASN A 85 -0.73 -12.01 3.01
C ASN A 85 -0.60 -10.69 2.24
N LYS A 86 -1.73 -10.12 1.80
CA LYS A 86 -1.72 -8.80 1.13
C LYS A 86 -1.39 -7.66 2.08
N ILE A 87 -1.89 -7.70 3.32
CA ILE A 87 -1.56 -6.69 4.34
C ILE A 87 -0.05 -6.69 4.60
N ILE A 88 0.53 -7.87 4.82
CA ILE A 88 1.98 -8.05 5.02
C ILE A 88 2.75 -7.52 3.80
N GLY A 89 2.37 -7.94 2.59
CA GLY A 89 3.04 -7.47 1.36
C GLY A 89 2.94 -5.97 1.09
N TYR A 90 1.90 -5.29 1.59
CA TYR A 90 1.86 -3.82 1.57
C TYR A 90 2.73 -3.21 2.67
N ARG A 91 2.72 -3.75 3.90
CA ARG A 91 3.56 -3.30 5.01
C ARG A 91 5.05 -3.33 4.63
N GLU A 92 5.51 -4.41 4.00
CA GLU A 92 6.90 -4.55 3.52
C GLU A 92 7.33 -3.43 2.58
N LYS A 93 6.41 -2.89 1.77
CA LYS A 93 6.68 -1.77 0.84
C LYS A 93 6.65 -0.41 1.51
N LEU A 94 6.03 -0.30 2.69
CA LEU A 94 6.03 0.92 3.51
C LEU A 94 7.35 1.09 4.28
N VAL A 95 8.01 -0.01 4.61
CA VAL A 95 9.31 0.00 5.27
C VAL A 95 10.37 0.45 4.26
N ILE A 96 10.85 1.69 4.41
CA ILE A 96 12.17 2.07 3.94
C ILE A 96 13.12 1.51 4.97
N SER A 97 13.84 0.44 4.68
CA SER A 97 14.97 0.07 5.51
C SER A 97 16.23 0.08 4.66
N HIS A 98 17.24 0.78 5.19
CA HIS A 98 18.63 0.68 4.77
C HIS A 98 19.15 -0.78 4.76
N THR A 99 18.38 -1.76 5.27
CA THR A 99 18.73 -3.19 5.22
C THR A 99 18.59 -3.84 3.84
N ARG A 100 17.90 -3.23 2.85
CA ARG A 100 17.96 -3.76 1.46
C ARG A 100 19.36 -3.63 0.84
N ASN A 101 20.15 -2.64 1.25
CA ASN A 101 21.52 -2.48 0.75
C ASN A 101 22.51 -3.49 1.35
N ASN A 102 22.18 -4.14 2.46
CA ASN A 102 23.06 -5.14 3.09
C ASN A 102 22.85 -6.56 2.53
N GLN A 103 21.67 -6.91 2.01
CA GLN A 103 21.44 -8.23 1.42
C GLN A 103 22.07 -8.38 0.03
N SER A 104 22.07 -7.34 -0.81
CA SER A 104 22.78 -7.37 -2.10
C SER A 104 24.29 -7.47 -1.90
N ALA A 105 24.85 -6.72 -0.95
CA ALA A 105 26.27 -6.76 -0.60
C ALA A 105 26.73 -8.10 0.00
N LEU A 106 25.83 -8.86 0.65
CA LEU A 106 26.12 -10.21 1.17
C LEU A 106 26.03 -11.30 0.09
N MET A 107 25.16 -11.13 -0.91
CA MET A 107 25.08 -12.07 -2.05
C MET A 107 26.29 -11.91 -3.00
N GLU A 108 26.76 -10.70 -3.28
CA GLU A 108 27.94 -10.47 -4.13
C GLU A 108 29.25 -11.02 -3.52
N ARG A 109 29.34 -11.14 -2.18
CA ARG A 109 30.50 -11.75 -1.49
C ARG A 109 30.49 -13.28 -1.48
N ARG A 110 29.38 -13.93 -1.80
CA ARG A 110 29.27 -15.41 -1.87
C ARG A 110 29.53 -15.97 -3.27
N VAL A 111 29.63 -15.09 -4.27
CA VAL A 111 29.87 -15.46 -5.68
C VAL A 111 31.31 -15.12 -6.11
N ARG A 112 32.17 -14.72 -5.16
CA ARG A 112 33.62 -14.57 -5.35
C ARG A 112 34.36 -15.65 -4.58
#